data_AF-A0A353BKT2-F1
#
_entry.id   AF-A0A353BKT2-F1
#
_cell.length_a   1.000
_cell.length_b   1.000
_cell.length_c   1.000
_cell.angle_alpha   90.00
_cell.angle_beta   90.00
_cell.angle_gamma   90.00
#
_symmetry.space_group_name_H-M   'P 1'
#
loop_
_entity.id
_entity.type
_entity.pdbx_description
1 polymer ?
#
loop_
_entity_poly.entity_id
_entity_poly.type
_entity_poly.pdbx_seq_one_letter_code
_entity_poly.pdbx_strand_id
1 'polypeptide(L)'
;VILDTAGRLHVDAEMMEELVRTKAAARPHEILLVLDSMTGQDAALVAAEFNSKLGLTGAILTKLDSDARGGAALSLRAVSGAAIKYVGTGEKLADLEEFHPERMASRILGMGDIVTLAEKAQAAFDSKEAAWLEERARKDRMTLEDFAEQLRQVKKMGSLQDLAGMIPGMPKAATAEIDEKAFSRMEAIIGSMTPKERRNPQVFNGSRRQRVARGSGTSVQEVNQLLRQFEAAQKLMKMAARGKGRRMQLPLGMQ
;
A
#
# COMPACT_ATOMS: atom_id res chain seq x y z
N VAL A 1 14.37 -22.71 -16.15
CA VAL A 1 13.94 -22.53 -17.56
C VAL A 1 12.43 -22.34 -17.53
N ILE A 2 11.93 -21.26 -18.11
CA ILE A 2 10.49 -21.00 -18.25
C ILE A 2 10.16 -21.18 -19.74
N LEU A 3 9.16 -22.00 -20.03
CA LEU A 3 8.64 -22.21 -21.38
C LEU A 3 7.31 -21.48 -21.45
N ASP A 4 7.26 -20.38 -22.19
CA ASP A 4 6.02 -19.66 -22.47
C ASP A 4 5.38 -20.24 -23.74
N THR A 5 4.08 -20.51 -23.67
CA THR A 5 3.32 -21.15 -24.75
C THR A 5 2.22 -20.22 -25.24
N ALA A 6 1.85 -20.31 -26.52
CA ALA A 6 0.76 -19.51 -27.06
C ALA A 6 -0.55 -19.72 -26.28
N GLY A 7 -1.33 -18.65 -26.13
CA GLY A 7 -2.67 -18.71 -25.56
C GLY A 7 -3.61 -19.55 -26.44
N ARG A 8 -4.38 -20.45 -25.83
CA ARG A 8 -5.22 -21.43 -26.52
C ARG A 8 -6.59 -21.50 -25.90
N LEU A 9 -7.60 -21.69 -26.74
CA LEU A 9 -8.93 -22.02 -26.29
C LEU A 9 -8.97 -23.51 -25.98
N HIS A 10 -9.61 -23.88 -24.87
CA HIS A 10 -9.75 -25.26 -24.44
C HIS A 10 -10.47 -26.12 -25.50
N VAL A 11 -11.39 -25.52 -26.26
CA VAL A 11 -12.13 -26.18 -27.36
C VAL A 11 -11.29 -26.52 -28.61
N ASP A 12 -10.06 -26.02 -28.73
CA ASP A 12 -9.21 -26.30 -29.89
C ASP A 12 -8.41 -27.59 -29.70
N ALA A 13 -8.91 -28.68 -30.29
CA ALA A 13 -8.32 -30.01 -30.15
C ALA A 13 -6.89 -30.09 -30.73
N GLU A 14 -6.64 -29.48 -31.88
CA GLU A 14 -5.34 -29.55 -32.57
C GLU A 14 -4.26 -28.85 -31.74
N MET A 15 -4.57 -27.64 -31.24
CA MET A 15 -3.65 -26.90 -30.38
C MET A 15 -3.44 -27.59 -29.02
N MET A 16 -4.44 -28.27 -28.47
CA MET A 16 -4.27 -29.03 -27.23
C MET A 16 -3.39 -30.27 -27.41
N GLU A 17 -3.51 -30.98 -28.54
CA GLU A 17 -2.60 -32.09 -28.85
C GLU A 17 -1.15 -31.63 -29.01
N GLU A 18 -0.92 -30.47 -29.62
CA GLU A 18 0.41 -29.88 -29.73
C GLU A 18 1.04 -29.62 -28.35
N LEU A 19 0.22 -29.16 -27.39
CA LEU A 19 0.65 -28.96 -25.99
C LEU A 19 1.02 -30.28 -25.31
N VAL A 20 0.25 -31.34 -25.55
CA VAL A 20 0.56 -32.69 -25.04
C VAL A 20 1.89 -33.20 -25.60
N ARG A 21 2.13 -33.01 -26.90
CA ARG A 21 3.42 -33.35 -27.54
C ARG A 21 4.58 -32.55 -26.94
N THR A 22 4.37 -31.25 -26.71
CA THR A 22 5.36 -30.36 -26.10
C THR A 22 5.69 -30.79 -24.67
N LYS A 23 4.67 -31.11 -23.86
CA LYS A 23 4.85 -31.67 -22.51
C LYS A 23 5.67 -32.95 -22.54
N ALA A 24 5.35 -33.88 -23.45
CA ALA A 24 6.04 -35.16 -23.55
C ALA A 24 7.53 -35.00 -23.91
N ALA A 25 7.86 -34.04 -24.79
CA ALA A 25 9.24 -33.75 -25.16
C ALA A 25 10.00 -33.01 -24.05
N ALA A 26 9.41 -31.97 -23.48
CA ALA A 26 10.06 -31.10 -22.51
C ALA A 26 10.16 -31.70 -21.10
N ARG A 27 9.24 -32.62 -20.74
CA ARG A 27 9.14 -33.23 -19.39
C ARG A 27 9.24 -32.20 -18.26
N PRO A 28 8.34 -31.19 -18.23
CA PRO A 28 8.42 -30.13 -17.25
C PRO A 28 8.13 -30.65 -15.83
N HIS A 29 8.81 -30.08 -14.84
CA HIS A 29 8.56 -30.35 -13.42
C HIS A 29 7.24 -29.72 -12.93
N GLU A 30 6.87 -28.60 -13.55
CA GLU A 30 5.74 -27.77 -13.18
C GLU A 30 5.01 -27.32 -14.45
N ILE A 31 3.68 -27.40 -14.41
CA ILE A 31 2.79 -26.91 -15.46
C ILE A 31 1.81 -25.97 -14.78
N LEU A 32 1.97 -24.67 -15.05
CA LEU A 32 1.19 -23.60 -14.44
C LEU A 32 0.15 -23.09 -15.43
N LEU A 33 -1.13 -23.19 -15.07
CA LEU A 33 -2.20 -22.56 -15.83
C LEU A 33 -2.33 -21.09 -15.41
N VAL A 34 -2.23 -20.18 -16.38
CA VAL A 34 -2.45 -18.75 -16.15
C VAL A 34 -3.90 -18.43 -16.52
N LEU A 35 -4.69 -17.97 -15.55
CA LEU A 35 -6.08 -17.55 -15.76
C LEU A 35 -6.30 -16.10 -15.34
N ASP A 36 -7.19 -15.43 -16.05
CA ASP A 36 -7.70 -14.14 -15.66
C ASP A 36 -8.75 -14.33 -14.55
N SER A 37 -8.62 -13.57 -13.46
CA SER A 37 -9.54 -13.62 -12.33
C SER A 37 -10.97 -13.18 -12.69
N MET A 38 -11.14 -12.45 -13.80
CA MET A 38 -12.44 -12.07 -14.34
C MET A 38 -13.16 -13.22 -15.07
N THR A 39 -12.48 -14.34 -15.38
CA THR A 39 -13.02 -15.45 -16.18
C THR A 39 -14.15 -16.25 -15.48
N GLY A 40 -14.59 -15.83 -14.30
CA GLY A 40 -15.88 -16.26 -13.74
C GLY A 40 -16.06 -17.77 -13.66
N GLN A 41 -17.22 -18.26 -14.14
CA GLN A 41 -17.54 -19.70 -14.13
C GLN A 41 -16.80 -20.50 -15.22
N ASP A 42 -16.46 -19.87 -16.36
CA ASP A 42 -15.73 -20.52 -17.45
C ASP A 42 -14.32 -20.96 -17.03
N ALA A 43 -13.75 -20.31 -16.01
CA ALA A 43 -12.46 -20.71 -15.42
C ALA A 43 -12.47 -22.17 -14.94
N ALA A 44 -13.62 -22.66 -14.45
CA ALA A 44 -13.79 -24.04 -14.00
C ALA A 44 -13.61 -25.04 -15.14
N LEU A 45 -14.26 -24.76 -16.28
CA LEU A 45 -14.27 -25.63 -17.44
C LEU A 45 -12.91 -25.65 -18.14
N VAL A 46 -12.29 -24.47 -18.30
CA VAL A 46 -10.92 -24.34 -18.82
C VAL A 46 -9.95 -25.13 -17.94
N ALA A 47 -10.00 -24.93 -16.63
CA ALA A 47 -9.12 -25.63 -15.70
C ALA A 47 -9.32 -27.16 -15.75
N ALA A 48 -10.56 -27.64 -15.86
CA ALA A 48 -10.86 -29.06 -16.00
C ALA A 48 -10.20 -29.67 -17.24
N GLU A 49 -10.39 -29.04 -18.38
CA GLU A 49 -9.93 -29.56 -19.65
C GLU A 49 -8.39 -29.56 -19.73
N PHE A 50 -7.76 -28.45 -19.36
CA PHE A 50 -6.29 -28.36 -19.30
C PHE A 50 -5.71 -29.35 -18.28
N ASN A 51 -6.36 -29.54 -17.13
CA ASN A 51 -5.89 -30.49 -16.13
C ASN A 51 -5.99 -31.94 -16.60
N SER A 52 -7.08 -32.32 -17.29
CA SER A 52 -7.24 -33.68 -17.79
C SER A 52 -6.18 -34.06 -18.83
N LYS A 53 -5.77 -33.11 -19.69
CA LYS A 53 -4.80 -33.35 -20.76
C LYS A 53 -3.35 -33.17 -20.31
N LEU A 54 -3.09 -32.18 -19.46
CA LEU A 54 -1.72 -31.76 -19.10
C LEU A 54 -1.33 -32.08 -17.67
N GLY A 55 -2.26 -32.36 -16.76
CA GLY A 55 -1.95 -32.57 -15.33
C GLY A 55 -1.30 -31.33 -14.73
N LEU A 56 -2.12 -30.33 -14.43
CA LEU A 56 -1.67 -29.05 -13.89
C LEU A 56 -1.13 -29.24 -12.47
N THR A 57 0.06 -28.69 -12.21
CA THR A 57 0.67 -28.73 -10.88
C THR A 57 0.36 -27.46 -10.09
N GLY A 58 0.07 -26.37 -10.79
CA GLY A 58 -0.34 -25.12 -10.18
C GLY A 58 -1.03 -24.17 -11.13
N ALA A 59 -1.39 -23.01 -10.60
CA ALA A 59 -2.03 -21.94 -11.36
C ALA A 59 -1.54 -20.56 -10.92
N ILE A 60 -1.69 -19.60 -11.82
CA ILE A 60 -1.45 -18.17 -11.58
C ILE A 60 -2.73 -17.43 -11.95
N LEU A 61 -3.22 -16.59 -11.04
CA LEU A 61 -4.39 -15.74 -11.31
C LEU A 61 -3.95 -14.31 -11.60
N THR A 62 -4.35 -13.75 -12.73
CA THR A 62 -4.01 -12.37 -13.10
C THR A 62 -5.19 -11.42 -12.93
N LYS A 63 -4.91 -10.12 -12.97
CA LYS A 63 -5.89 -9.02 -12.87
C LYS A 63 -6.71 -9.01 -11.57
N LEU A 64 -6.10 -9.44 -10.47
CA LEU A 64 -6.74 -9.53 -9.16
C LEU A 64 -6.91 -8.15 -8.47
N ASP A 65 -6.50 -7.08 -9.13
CA ASP A 65 -6.73 -5.68 -8.77
C ASP A 65 -8.14 -5.19 -9.15
N SER A 66 -8.78 -5.86 -10.11
CA SER A 66 -10.18 -5.61 -10.47
C SER A 66 -11.17 -6.16 -9.41
N ASP A 67 -12.43 -5.71 -9.43
CA ASP A 67 -13.55 -6.15 -8.55
C ASP A 67 -13.94 -7.65 -8.71
N ALA A 68 -13.00 -8.47 -9.17
CA ALA A 68 -13.11 -9.91 -9.24
C ALA A 68 -13.19 -10.48 -7.82
N ARG A 69 -14.39 -10.91 -7.42
CA ARG A 69 -14.71 -11.50 -6.11
C ARG A 69 -14.11 -12.90 -5.87
N GLY A 70 -12.92 -13.19 -6.42
CA GLY A 70 -12.17 -14.43 -6.17
C GLY A 70 -12.83 -15.74 -6.63
N GLY A 71 -13.99 -15.69 -7.33
CA GLY A 71 -14.73 -16.89 -7.74
C GLY A 71 -13.94 -17.83 -8.66
N ALA A 72 -13.13 -17.26 -9.57
CA ALA A 72 -12.25 -18.04 -10.45
C ALA A 72 -11.23 -18.88 -9.66
N ALA A 73 -10.74 -18.36 -8.52
CA ALA A 73 -9.78 -19.05 -7.66
C ALA A 73 -10.39 -20.31 -7.03
N LEU A 74 -11.60 -20.17 -6.49
CA LEU A 74 -12.37 -21.28 -5.90
C LEU A 74 -12.70 -22.33 -6.96
N SER A 75 -13.22 -21.90 -8.11
CA SER A 75 -13.56 -22.77 -9.23
C SER A 75 -12.36 -23.57 -9.72
N LEU A 76 -11.21 -22.92 -9.93
CA LEU A 76 -9.99 -23.58 -10.37
C LEU A 76 -9.55 -24.65 -9.36
N ARG A 77 -9.50 -24.30 -8.07
CA ARG A 77 -9.05 -25.24 -7.04
C ARG A 77 -10.00 -26.41 -6.87
N ALA A 78 -11.31 -26.17 -6.90
CA ALA A 78 -12.33 -27.19 -6.74
C ALA A 78 -12.31 -28.23 -7.88
N VAL A 79 -12.03 -27.79 -9.11
CA VAL A 79 -12.11 -28.65 -10.29
C VAL A 79 -10.77 -29.28 -10.67
N SER A 80 -9.68 -28.52 -10.63
CA SER A 80 -8.36 -29.04 -11.03
C SER A 80 -7.56 -29.64 -9.87
N GLY A 81 -7.86 -29.26 -8.62
CA GLY A 81 -7.03 -29.58 -7.45
C GLY A 81 -5.68 -28.85 -7.42
N ALA A 82 -5.33 -28.11 -8.48
CA ALA A 82 -4.04 -27.42 -8.60
C ALA A 82 -3.91 -26.29 -7.56
N ALA A 83 -2.69 -26.08 -7.06
CA ALA A 83 -2.40 -24.98 -6.14
C ALA A 83 -2.24 -23.66 -6.90
N ILE A 84 -2.95 -22.63 -6.46
CA ILE A 84 -2.67 -21.27 -6.92
C ILE A 84 -1.38 -20.84 -6.24
N LYS A 85 -0.34 -20.56 -7.04
CA LYS A 85 1.00 -20.23 -6.53
C LYS A 85 1.24 -18.72 -6.49
N TYR A 86 0.77 -18.01 -7.51
CA TYR A 86 0.98 -16.57 -7.65
C TYR A 86 -0.28 -15.85 -8.09
N VAL A 87 -0.32 -14.55 -7.80
CA VAL A 87 -1.35 -13.61 -8.25
C VAL A 87 -0.73 -12.38 -8.88
N GLY A 88 -1.29 -11.94 -10.00
CA GLY A 88 -0.95 -10.66 -10.62
C GLY A 88 -1.95 -9.59 -10.19
N THR A 89 -1.47 -8.54 -9.52
CA THR A 89 -2.26 -7.39 -9.06
C THR A 89 -2.02 -6.14 -9.89
N GLY A 90 -1.41 -6.28 -11.07
CA GLY A 90 -1.09 -5.16 -11.96
C GLY A 90 -0.33 -5.62 -13.20
N GLU A 91 0.12 -4.67 -14.00
CA GLU A 91 0.80 -4.93 -15.28
C GLU A 91 2.32 -4.99 -15.18
N LYS A 92 2.91 -4.49 -14.07
CA LYS A 92 4.36 -4.42 -13.93
C LYS A 92 4.90 -5.76 -13.43
N LEU A 93 6.17 -6.04 -13.71
CA LEU A 93 6.86 -7.23 -13.21
C LEU A 93 6.86 -7.34 -11.67
N ALA A 94 6.82 -6.20 -10.97
CA ALA A 94 6.78 -6.15 -9.52
C ALA A 94 5.39 -6.47 -8.93
N ASP A 95 4.36 -6.54 -9.77
CA ASP A 95 2.97 -6.74 -9.35
C ASP A 95 2.57 -8.23 -9.35
N LEU A 96 3.55 -9.14 -9.53
CA LEU A 96 3.37 -10.58 -9.35
C LEU A 96 3.74 -10.97 -7.92
N GLU A 97 2.74 -11.35 -7.13
CA GLU A 97 2.86 -11.68 -5.72
C GLU A 97 2.57 -13.17 -5.46
N GLU A 98 3.06 -13.70 -4.34
CA GLU A 98 2.71 -15.04 -3.87
C GLU A 98 1.23 -15.11 -3.46
N PHE A 99 0.56 -16.21 -3.78
CA PHE A 99 -0.84 -16.39 -3.41
C PHE A 99 -0.98 -16.72 -1.92
N HIS A 100 -1.77 -15.92 -1.21
CA HIS A 100 -2.12 -16.12 0.18
C HIS A 100 -3.62 -16.45 0.32
N PRO A 101 -4.00 -17.70 0.65
CA PRO A 101 -5.40 -18.11 0.78
C PRO A 101 -6.20 -17.28 1.79
N GLU A 102 -5.58 -16.86 2.89
CA GLU A 102 -6.21 -16.08 3.96
C GLU A 102 -6.65 -14.69 3.46
N ARG A 103 -5.79 -14.04 2.66
CA ARG A 103 -6.11 -12.75 2.04
C ARG A 103 -7.23 -12.88 1.02
N MET A 104 -7.20 -13.95 0.22
CA MET A 104 -8.26 -14.23 -0.75
C MET A 104 -9.61 -14.47 -0.06
N ALA A 105 -9.64 -15.32 0.99
CA ALA A 105 -10.84 -15.58 1.76
C ALA A 105 -11.40 -14.30 2.40
N SER A 106 -10.53 -13.47 2.97
CA SER A 106 -10.92 -12.17 3.55
C SER A 106 -11.55 -11.26 2.50
N ARG A 107 -10.96 -11.18 1.29
CA ARG A 107 -11.48 -10.39 0.17
C ARG A 107 -12.85 -10.89 -0.31
N ILE A 108 -13.03 -12.20 -0.43
CA ILE A 108 -14.31 -12.83 -0.82
C ILE A 108 -15.40 -12.53 0.23
N LEU A 109 -15.06 -12.61 1.51
CA LEU A 109 -15.97 -12.35 2.63
C LEU A 109 -16.25 -10.85 2.84
N GLY A 110 -15.68 -9.96 2.02
CA GLY A 110 -15.80 -8.51 2.19
C GLY A 110 -15.10 -7.96 3.44
N MET A 111 -14.35 -8.81 4.16
CA MET A 111 -13.51 -8.45 5.30
C MET A 111 -12.12 -7.96 4.88
N GLY A 112 -11.81 -8.06 3.57
CA GLY A 112 -10.50 -7.75 2.98
C GLY A 112 -10.09 -6.29 3.15
N ASP A 113 -11.05 -5.36 3.26
CA ASP A 113 -10.71 -3.98 3.57
C ASP A 113 -10.41 -3.81 5.06
N ILE A 114 -11.18 -4.40 5.97
CA ILE A 114 -11.04 -4.14 7.41
C ILE A 114 -9.84 -4.88 8.01
N VAL A 115 -9.57 -6.12 7.61
CA VAL A 115 -8.43 -6.89 8.15
C VAL A 115 -7.12 -6.39 7.56
N THR A 116 -7.06 -6.05 6.26
CA THR A 116 -5.84 -5.48 5.67
C THR A 116 -5.62 -4.02 6.09
N LEU A 117 -6.68 -3.23 6.30
CA LEU A 117 -6.55 -1.91 6.95
C LEU A 117 -6.17 -2.05 8.40
N ALA A 118 -6.70 -3.01 9.15
CA ALA A 118 -6.32 -3.25 10.54
C ALA A 118 -4.89 -3.76 10.62
N GLU A 119 -4.43 -4.67 9.76
CA GLU A 119 -3.06 -5.18 9.75
C GLU A 119 -2.06 -4.17 9.20
N LYS A 120 -2.40 -3.39 8.16
CA LYS A 120 -1.54 -2.29 7.68
C LYS A 120 -1.55 -1.12 8.64
N ALA A 121 -2.68 -0.83 9.32
CA ALA A 121 -2.71 0.12 10.41
C ALA A 121 -1.89 -0.42 11.58
N GLN A 122 -2.09 -1.65 12.04
CA GLN A 122 -1.36 -2.22 13.17
C GLN A 122 0.14 -2.38 12.86
N ALA A 123 0.52 -2.76 11.64
CA ALA A 123 1.92 -2.82 11.22
C ALA A 123 2.56 -1.44 11.03
N ALA A 124 1.80 -0.42 10.58
CA ALA A 124 2.27 0.95 10.48
C ALA A 124 2.27 1.68 11.84
N PHE A 125 1.37 1.33 12.76
CA PHE A 125 1.12 2.03 14.03
C PHE A 125 1.75 1.36 15.27
N ASP A 126 1.91 0.03 15.36
CA ASP A 126 2.31 -0.59 16.65
C ASP A 126 3.82 -0.73 16.87
N SER A 127 4.61 -1.21 15.90
CA SER A 127 5.98 -1.67 16.23
C SER A 127 7.05 -0.57 16.20
N LYS A 128 6.93 0.39 15.28
CA LYS A 128 7.88 1.52 15.15
C LYS A 128 7.40 2.77 15.85
N GLU A 129 6.09 3.03 15.84
CA GLU A 129 5.53 4.24 16.42
C GLU A 129 5.46 4.18 17.94
N ALA A 130 5.21 3.02 18.58
CA ALA A 130 5.22 2.92 20.04
C ALA A 130 6.61 3.16 20.64
N ALA A 131 7.66 2.55 20.07
CA ALA A 131 9.05 2.77 20.49
C ALA A 131 9.53 4.20 20.16
N TRP A 132 9.15 4.73 19.00
CA TRP A 132 9.47 6.10 18.59
C TRP A 132 8.70 7.16 19.40
N LEU A 133 7.42 6.92 19.73
CA LEU A 133 6.61 7.76 20.60
C LEU A 133 7.08 7.68 22.05
N GLU A 134 7.56 6.53 22.54
CA GLU A 134 8.18 6.42 23.87
C GLU A 134 9.53 7.15 23.93
N GLU A 135 10.39 6.96 22.92
CA GLU A 135 11.69 7.63 22.87
C GLU A 135 11.54 9.15 22.68
N ARG A 136 10.49 9.59 21.96
CA ARG A 136 10.17 11.02 21.78
C ARG A 136 9.33 11.63 22.88
N ALA A 137 8.48 10.88 23.56
CA ALA A 137 7.87 11.33 24.82
C ALA A 137 8.95 11.55 25.88
N ARG A 138 10.08 10.82 25.81
CA ARG A 138 11.30 11.09 26.59
C ARG A 138 12.11 12.30 26.11
N LYS A 139 12.19 12.55 24.79
CA LYS A 139 12.89 13.69 24.18
C LYS A 139 11.91 14.85 23.97
N ASP A 140 11.77 15.68 25.01
CA ASP A 140 10.75 16.70 25.26
C ASP A 140 10.38 17.75 24.16
N ARG A 141 10.91 17.68 22.92
CA ARG A 141 10.56 18.61 21.82
C ARG A 141 10.72 17.99 20.43
N MET A 142 9.64 17.96 19.66
CA MET A 142 9.68 17.77 18.20
C MET A 142 10.45 18.93 17.55
N THR A 143 11.40 18.64 16.66
CA THR A 143 12.19 19.62 15.90
C THR A 143 11.71 19.76 14.45
N LEU A 144 12.21 20.74 13.70
CA LEU A 144 11.90 20.85 12.26
C LEU A 144 12.58 19.76 11.44
N GLU A 145 13.66 19.17 11.95
CA GLU A 145 14.34 18.04 11.32
C GLU A 145 13.44 16.79 11.37
N ASP A 146 12.86 16.54 12.54
CA ASP A 146 11.85 15.52 12.76
C ASP A 146 10.63 15.70 11.87
N PHE A 147 10.19 16.94 11.67
CA PHE A 147 9.05 17.26 10.82
C PHE A 147 9.37 16.99 9.34
N ALA A 148 10.57 17.34 8.87
CA ALA A 148 10.98 17.05 7.50
C ALA A 148 11.08 15.54 7.22
N GLU A 149 11.56 14.75 8.17
CA GLU A 149 11.57 13.29 8.04
C GLU A 149 10.17 12.70 7.88
N GLN A 150 9.21 13.20 8.66
CA GLN A 150 7.81 12.79 8.52
C GLN A 150 7.25 13.15 7.15
N LEU A 151 7.50 14.37 6.65
CA LEU A 151 7.07 14.77 5.32
C LEU A 151 7.64 13.85 4.23
N ARG A 152 8.91 13.41 4.38
CA ARG A 152 9.54 12.44 3.46
C ARG A 152 8.92 11.05 3.55
N GLN A 153 8.58 10.58 4.74
CA GLN A 153 7.92 9.28 4.92
C GLN A 153 6.54 9.27 4.28
N VAL A 154 5.76 10.32 4.51
CA VAL A 154 4.43 10.49 3.89
C VAL A 154 4.55 10.52 2.37
N LYS A 155 5.52 11.25 1.81
CA LYS A 155 5.80 11.27 0.36
C LYS A 155 6.23 9.91 -0.20
N LYS A 156 6.86 9.04 0.60
CA LYS A 156 7.25 7.67 0.20
C LYS A 156 6.09 6.69 0.19
N MET A 157 5.02 6.96 0.93
CA MET A 157 3.86 6.06 1.06
C MET A 157 2.89 6.13 -0.13
N GLY A 158 3.08 7.05 -1.08
CA GLY A 158 2.28 7.15 -2.30
C GLY A 158 1.68 8.54 -2.52
N SER A 159 0.77 8.67 -3.48
CA SER A 159 0.07 9.93 -3.70
C SER A 159 -0.86 10.20 -2.51
N LEU A 160 -0.80 11.41 -1.95
CA LEU A 160 -1.67 11.80 -0.84
C LEU A 160 -3.15 11.79 -1.21
N GLN A 161 -3.46 11.82 -2.50
CA GLN A 161 -4.82 11.66 -3.03
C GLN A 161 -5.36 10.26 -2.75
N ASP A 162 -4.53 9.22 -2.89
CA ASP A 162 -4.91 7.84 -2.60
C ASP A 162 -5.13 7.63 -1.09
N LEU A 163 -4.24 8.19 -0.25
CA LEU A 163 -4.37 8.11 1.21
C LEU A 163 -5.56 8.91 1.75
N ALA A 164 -5.86 10.08 1.17
CA ALA A 164 -7.00 10.89 1.58
C ALA A 164 -8.35 10.29 1.10
N GLY A 165 -8.33 9.55 -0.03
CA GLY A 165 -9.47 8.74 -0.48
C GLY A 165 -9.82 7.58 0.45
N MET A 166 -8.90 7.19 1.34
CA MET A 166 -9.10 6.11 2.33
C MET A 166 -9.60 6.61 3.70
N ILE A 167 -9.74 7.92 3.92
CA ILE A 167 -10.25 8.48 5.19
C ILE A 167 -11.79 8.59 5.14
N PRO A 168 -12.55 7.79 5.90
CA PRO A 168 -14.01 7.84 5.88
C PRO A 168 -14.52 9.18 6.41
N GLY A 169 -15.42 9.84 5.68
CA GLY A 169 -16.08 11.08 6.12
C GLY A 169 -15.39 12.39 5.71
N MET A 170 -14.29 12.35 4.97
CA MET A 170 -13.66 13.56 4.42
C MET A 170 -14.30 13.93 3.06
N PRO A 171 -14.77 15.17 2.85
CA PRO A 171 -15.36 15.57 1.58
C PRO A 171 -14.31 15.54 0.47
N LYS A 172 -14.62 14.90 -0.68
CA LYS A 172 -13.74 14.80 -1.87
C LYS A 172 -13.23 16.15 -2.40
N ALA A 173 -13.88 17.26 -2.05
CA ALA A 173 -13.41 18.61 -2.37
C ALA A 173 -12.14 19.00 -1.59
N ALA A 174 -11.99 18.55 -0.34
CA ALA A 174 -10.83 18.84 0.50
C ALA A 174 -9.58 18.00 0.12
N THR A 175 -9.76 16.94 -0.66
CA THR A 175 -8.68 16.06 -1.14
C THR A 175 -8.06 16.54 -2.46
N ALA A 176 -8.79 17.33 -3.25
CA ALA A 176 -8.33 17.88 -4.52
C ALA A 176 -7.35 19.07 -4.37
N GLU A 177 -7.34 19.73 -3.21
CA GLU A 177 -6.47 20.88 -2.91
C GLU A 177 -5.09 20.50 -2.36
N ILE A 178 -4.79 19.20 -2.22
CA ILE A 178 -3.50 18.76 -1.71
C ILE A 178 -2.43 18.92 -2.81
N ASP A 179 -1.79 20.09 -2.83
CA ASP A 179 -0.68 20.40 -3.73
C ASP A 179 0.59 19.62 -3.31
N GLU A 180 0.95 18.58 -4.06
CA GLU A 180 2.21 17.84 -3.87
C GLU A 180 3.44 18.75 -3.94
N LYS A 181 3.35 19.85 -4.69
CA LYS A 181 4.42 20.85 -4.76
C LYS A 181 4.55 21.61 -3.44
N ALA A 182 3.49 21.75 -2.64
CA ALA A 182 3.55 22.37 -1.33
C ALA A 182 4.47 21.60 -0.38
N PHE A 183 4.38 20.26 -0.36
CA PHE A 183 5.27 19.43 0.44
C PHE A 183 6.73 19.54 0.02
N SER A 184 6.97 19.56 -1.29
CA SER A 184 8.32 19.74 -1.83
C SER A 184 8.87 21.15 -1.52
N ARG A 185 8.03 22.19 -1.53
CA ARG A 185 8.39 23.55 -1.07
C ARG A 185 8.73 23.59 0.42
N MET A 186 7.95 22.91 1.26
CA MET A 186 8.22 22.80 2.70
C MET A 186 9.57 22.11 2.96
N GLU A 187 9.87 21.04 2.23
CA GLU A 187 11.15 20.34 2.32
C GLU A 187 12.31 21.27 1.90
N ALA A 188 12.18 22.01 0.80
CA ALA A 188 13.18 22.97 0.36
C ALA A 188 13.43 24.10 1.39
N ILE A 189 12.37 24.59 2.04
CA ILE A 189 12.46 25.59 3.11
C ILE A 189 13.24 25.03 4.31
N ILE A 190 12.92 23.82 4.78
CA ILE A 190 13.61 23.20 5.92
C ILE A 190 15.07 22.85 5.56
N GLY A 191 15.30 22.39 4.32
CA GLY A 191 16.63 22.13 3.76
C GLY A 191 17.53 23.36 3.77
N SER A 192 16.97 24.56 3.60
CA SER A 192 17.69 25.84 3.60
C SER A 192 18.01 26.40 4.99
N MET A 193 17.60 25.71 6.05
CA MET A 193 17.91 26.07 7.43
C MET A 193 19.21 25.45 7.91
N THR A 194 19.86 26.10 8.87
CA THR A 194 21.00 25.51 9.59
C THR A 194 20.54 24.49 10.62
N PRO A 195 21.39 23.52 11.04
CA PRO A 195 21.03 22.56 12.08
C PRO A 195 20.58 23.19 13.40
N LYS A 196 21.12 24.37 13.75
CA LYS A 196 20.72 25.13 14.93
C LYS A 196 19.28 25.66 14.82
N GLU A 197 18.91 26.16 13.65
CA GLU A 197 17.55 26.65 13.38
C GLU A 197 16.54 25.52 13.28
N ARG A 198 16.92 24.36 12.75
CA ARG A 198 16.05 23.18 12.69
C ARG A 198 15.73 22.63 14.08
N ARG A 199 16.73 22.57 14.95
CA ARG A 199 16.58 22.08 16.33
C ARG A 199 15.88 23.09 17.25
N ASN A 200 16.03 24.39 16.99
CA ASN A 200 15.39 25.44 17.78
C ASN A 200 14.75 26.51 16.89
N PRO A 201 13.46 26.34 16.51
CA PRO A 201 12.75 27.29 15.64
C PRO A 201 12.54 28.68 16.25
N GLN A 202 12.70 28.82 17.57
CA GLN A 202 12.56 30.10 18.28
C GLN A 202 13.69 31.10 17.97
N VAL A 203 14.79 30.65 17.34
CA VAL A 203 15.92 31.54 16.98
C VAL A 203 15.67 32.33 15.70
N PHE A 204 14.54 32.11 15.02
CA PHE A 204 14.20 32.78 13.76
C PHE A 204 13.92 34.27 13.96
N ASN A 205 14.73 35.11 13.34
CA ASN A 205 14.51 36.55 13.20
C ASN A 205 14.25 36.90 11.72
N GLY A 206 13.92 38.15 11.42
CA GLY A 206 13.61 38.61 10.05
C GLY A 206 14.73 38.31 9.04
N SER A 207 15.99 38.53 9.44
CA SER A 207 17.17 38.24 8.61
C SER A 207 17.30 36.75 8.26
N ARG A 208 17.13 35.86 9.25
CA ARG A 208 17.16 34.40 9.03
C ARG A 208 16.04 33.93 8.10
N ARG A 209 14.83 34.48 8.26
CA ARG A 209 13.69 34.16 7.37
C ARG A 209 13.97 34.58 5.93
N GLN A 210 14.56 35.75 5.74
CA GLN A 210 14.92 36.25 4.40
C GLN A 210 16.03 35.42 3.76
N ARG A 211 17.03 34.98 4.54
CA ARG A 211 18.08 34.08 4.08
C ARG A 211 17.52 32.72 3.66
N VAL A 212 16.66 32.12 4.50
CA VAL A 212 16.03 30.83 4.21
C VAL A 212 15.16 30.93 2.97
N ALA A 213 14.31 31.95 2.86
CA ALA A 213 13.46 32.20 1.69
C ALA A 213 14.28 32.27 0.39
N ARG A 214 15.41 33.01 0.39
CA ARG A 214 16.33 33.05 -0.75
C ARG A 214 16.97 31.70 -1.06
N GLY A 215 17.36 30.94 -0.03
CA GLY A 215 17.98 29.62 -0.20
C GLY A 215 17.02 28.56 -0.74
N SER A 216 15.74 28.66 -0.41
CA SER A 216 14.69 27.72 -0.85
C SER A 216 13.98 28.15 -2.14
N GLY A 217 14.25 29.34 -2.66
CA GLY A 217 13.53 29.90 -3.80
C GLY A 217 12.06 30.25 -3.48
N THR A 218 11.74 30.50 -2.21
CA THR A 218 10.38 30.80 -1.73
C THR A 218 10.28 32.21 -1.16
N SER A 219 9.07 32.64 -0.82
CA SER A 219 8.83 33.92 -0.16
C SER A 219 9.02 33.83 1.37
N VAL A 220 9.23 35.00 2.01
CA VAL A 220 9.25 35.10 3.48
C VAL A 220 7.89 34.73 4.09
N GLN A 221 6.80 34.93 3.35
CA GLN A 221 5.45 34.57 3.79
C GLN A 221 5.29 33.05 3.92
N GLU A 222 5.79 32.30 2.95
CA GLU A 222 5.77 30.83 2.97
C GLU A 222 6.62 30.28 4.14
N VAL A 223 7.79 30.88 4.40
CA VAL A 223 8.61 30.50 5.57
C VAL A 223 7.83 30.73 6.88
N ASN A 224 7.12 31.86 7.00
CA ASN A 224 6.29 32.12 8.19
C ASN A 224 5.10 31.17 8.29
N GLN A 225 4.50 30.77 7.17
CA GLN A 225 3.39 29.82 7.13
C GLN A 225 3.85 28.44 7.61
N LEU A 226 5.01 27.98 7.16
CA LEU A 226 5.60 26.72 7.63
C LEU A 226 5.87 26.74 9.13
N LEU A 227 6.44 27.83 9.66
CA LEU A 227 6.71 27.96 11.10
C LEU A 227 5.41 27.90 11.92
N ARG A 228 4.33 28.53 11.45
CA ARG A 228 3.01 28.45 12.11
C ARG A 228 2.41 27.03 12.06
N GLN A 229 2.50 26.37 10.90
CA GLN A 229 2.03 24.99 10.75
C GLN A 229 2.79 24.04 11.68
N PHE A 230 4.11 24.22 11.79
CA PHE A 230 4.94 23.46 12.71
C PHE A 230 4.56 23.72 14.18
N GLU A 231 4.33 24.97 14.57
CA GLU A 231 3.89 25.30 15.93
C GLU A 231 2.51 24.69 16.28
N ALA A 232 1.59 24.68 15.32
CA ALA A 232 0.30 24.01 15.46
C ALA A 232 0.46 22.49 15.64
N ALA A 233 1.32 21.86 14.84
CA ALA A 233 1.64 20.44 14.96
C ALA A 233 2.29 20.10 16.32
N GLN A 234 3.22 20.94 16.80
CA GLN A 234 3.81 20.80 18.12
C GLN A 234 2.76 20.90 19.24
N LYS A 235 1.77 21.80 19.11
CA LYS A 235 0.69 21.97 20.09
C LYS A 235 -0.21 20.73 20.13
N LEU A 236 -0.60 20.20 18.97
CA LEU A 236 -1.39 18.97 18.87
C LEU A 236 -0.65 17.76 19.46
N MET A 237 0.64 17.59 19.14
CA MET A 237 1.47 16.53 19.71
C MET A 237 1.59 16.62 21.22
N LYS A 238 1.78 17.84 21.78
CA LYS A 238 1.77 18.05 23.23
C LYS A 238 0.43 17.73 23.88
N MET A 239 -0.69 18.03 23.21
CA MET A 239 -2.03 17.67 23.69
C MET A 239 -2.26 16.17 23.66
N ALA A 240 -1.83 15.48 22.59
CA ALA A 240 -1.90 14.02 22.48
C ALA A 240 -1.02 13.32 23.53
N ALA A 241 0.21 13.81 23.76
CA ALA A 241 1.10 13.31 24.79
C ALA A 241 0.53 13.49 26.21
N ARG A 242 -0.15 14.62 26.48
CA ARG A 242 -0.86 14.85 27.74
C ARG A 242 -2.18 14.07 27.86
N GLY A 243 -2.79 13.68 26.74
CA GLY A 243 -4.07 12.95 26.66
C GLY A 243 -4.02 11.49 27.10
N LYS A 244 -2.82 10.87 27.19
CA LYS A 244 -2.64 9.48 27.67
C LYS A 244 -3.00 9.25 29.15
N GLY A 245 -3.33 10.30 29.92
CA GLY A 245 -3.75 10.19 31.31
C GLY A 245 -5.24 9.93 31.54
N ARG A 246 -6.10 10.05 30.52
CA ARG A 246 -7.55 9.82 30.67
C ARG A 246 -7.97 8.60 29.86
N ARG A 247 -7.81 7.44 30.49
CA ARG A 247 -8.46 6.16 30.19
C ARG A 247 -9.73 6.38 29.36
N MET A 248 -9.69 5.96 28.09
CA MET A 248 -10.88 5.48 27.41
C MET A 248 -11.20 4.12 28.04
N GLN A 249 -11.79 4.15 29.24
CA GLN A 249 -12.57 3.02 29.74
C GLN A 249 -13.77 2.94 28.80
N LEU A 250 -13.70 2.03 27.83
CA LEU A 250 -14.90 1.50 27.20
C LEU A 250 -15.74 0.90 28.33
N PRO A 251 -16.98 1.34 28.54
CA PRO A 251 -17.85 0.71 29.52
C PRO A 251 -18.20 -0.68 28.99
N LEU A 252 -17.49 -1.70 29.49
CA LEU A 252 -18.01 -3.05 29.50
C LEU A 252 -19.13 -3.11 30.53
N GLY A 253 -20.35 -3.29 30.03
CA GLY A 253 -21.49 -3.74 30.82
C GLY A 253 -22.67 -2.79 30.78
N MET A 254 -23.69 -3.15 30.00
CA MET A 254 -25.04 -3.29 30.54
C MET A 254 -25.81 -4.34 29.72
N GLN A 255 -26.35 -5.29 30.49
CA GLN A 255 -27.41 -6.28 30.30
C GLN A 255 -28.11 -6.39 28.94
#